data_AF-A0A9P8JMG2-F1
#
_entry.id   AF-A0A9P8JMG2-F1
#
_cell.length_a   1.000
_cell.length_b   1.000
_cell.length_c   1.000
_cell.angle_alpha   90.00
_cell.angle_beta   90.00
_cell.angle_gamma   90.00
#
_symmetry.space_group_name_H-M   'P 1'
#
loop_
_entity.id
_entity.type
_entity.pdbx_description
1 polymer ?
#
loop_
_entity_poly.entity_id
_entity_poly.type
_entity_poly.pdbx_seq_one_letter_code
_entity_poly.pdbx_strand_id
1 'polypeptide(L)'
;EVALPWFWENANFEEYSLWRMDYKYNDELTMTFMTSNLIGGFFTRLEASRKYIFGAASVYGTSNDSIVRGAFLVRGQEALPAFDVAPDVESYEFTKLDPKNPEDKKFVEDMWAWDAPIQPEGKEWADGKVFK
;
A
#
# COMPACT_ATOMS: atom_id res chain seq x y z
N GLU A 1 14.58 -7.19 -13.61
CA GLU A 1 13.38 -7.55 -12.83
C GLU A 1 12.41 -8.32 -13.72
N VAL A 2 11.83 -9.43 -13.24
CA VAL A 2 10.94 -10.31 -14.04
C VAL A 2 9.49 -10.30 -13.54
N ALA A 3 9.27 -9.93 -12.27
CA ALA A 3 7.95 -10.06 -11.63
C ALA A 3 6.94 -9.01 -12.09
N LEU A 4 7.31 -7.72 -12.18
CA LEU A 4 6.40 -6.64 -12.60
C LEU A 4 5.92 -6.79 -14.05
N PRO A 5 6.80 -7.04 -15.05
CA PRO A 5 6.34 -7.30 -16.42
C PRO A 5 5.37 -8.48 -16.48
N TRP A 6 5.68 -9.59 -15.80
CA TRP A 6 4.81 -10.76 -15.75
C TRP A 6 3.47 -10.43 -15.10
N PHE A 7 3.46 -9.67 -13.99
CA PHE A 7 2.23 -9.25 -13.32
C PHE A 7 1.30 -8.50 -14.29
N TRP A 8 1.80 -7.50 -15.02
CA TRP A 8 0.97 -6.72 -15.93
C TRP A 8 0.45 -7.51 -17.13
N GLU A 9 1.19 -8.53 -17.58
CA GLU A 9 0.76 -9.41 -18.66
C GLU A 9 -0.29 -10.46 -18.21
N ASN A 10 -0.28 -10.84 -16.93
CA ASN A 10 -1.04 -12.00 -16.43
C ASN A 10 -2.11 -11.66 -15.38
N ALA A 11 -2.14 -10.45 -14.83
CA ALA A 11 -3.12 -10.06 -13.83
C ALA A 11 -4.53 -10.00 -14.43
N ASN A 12 -5.45 -10.75 -13.82
CA ASN A 12 -6.87 -10.71 -14.17
C ASN A 12 -7.57 -9.55 -13.44
N PHE A 13 -7.64 -8.36 -14.06
CA PHE A 13 -8.30 -7.19 -13.47
C PHE A 13 -9.84 -7.24 -13.48
N GLU A 14 -10.46 -8.30 -14.02
CA GLU A 14 -11.88 -8.57 -13.79
C GLU A 14 -12.09 -9.19 -12.40
N GLU A 15 -11.19 -10.06 -11.97
CA GLU A 15 -11.21 -10.70 -10.65
C GLU A 15 -10.48 -9.91 -9.56
N TYR A 16 -9.51 -9.08 -9.94
CA TYR A 16 -8.67 -8.32 -9.01
C TYR A 16 -8.73 -6.83 -9.30
N SER A 17 -8.46 -6.02 -8.28
CA SER A 17 -8.35 -4.57 -8.40
C SER A 17 -7.16 -4.02 -7.63
N LEU A 18 -6.65 -2.88 -8.08
CA LEU A 18 -5.54 -2.16 -7.47
C LEU A 18 -6.04 -1.00 -6.63
N TRP A 19 -5.41 -0.78 -5.49
CA TRP A 19 -5.79 0.22 -4.51
C TRP A 19 -4.59 0.94 -3.95
N ARG A 20 -4.66 2.27 -3.92
CA ARG A 20 -3.82 3.11 -3.07
C ARG A 20 -4.42 3.12 -1.67
N MET A 21 -3.56 2.97 -0.67
CA MET A 21 -3.91 3.11 0.74
C MET A 21 -3.18 4.33 1.30
N ASP A 22 -3.89 5.23 1.97
CA ASP A 22 -3.32 6.39 2.67
C ASP A 22 -3.74 6.35 4.14
N TYR A 23 -2.82 6.63 5.05
CA TYR A 23 -3.18 6.81 6.47
C TYR A 23 -3.72 8.22 6.69
N LYS A 24 -4.83 8.35 7.44
CA LYS A 24 -5.55 9.61 7.62
C LYS A 24 -4.94 10.53 8.66
N TYR A 25 -4.26 9.98 9.67
CA TYR A 25 -3.80 10.71 10.87
C TYR A 25 -2.28 10.89 10.87
N ASN A 26 -1.72 11.34 9.75
CA ASN A 26 -0.27 11.46 9.60
C ASN A 26 0.35 12.44 10.61
N ASP A 27 -0.42 13.42 11.08
CA ASP A 27 -0.04 14.38 12.12
C ASP A 27 0.14 13.76 13.51
N GLU A 28 -0.38 12.55 13.74
CA GLU A 28 -0.16 11.78 14.97
C GLU A 28 1.11 10.91 14.91
N LEU A 29 1.74 10.80 13.74
CA LEU A 29 2.93 9.96 13.56
C LEU A 29 4.18 10.63 14.14
N THR A 30 4.89 9.90 15.00
CA THR A 30 6.05 10.42 15.75
C THR A 30 7.36 9.91 15.18
N MET A 31 7.86 8.74 15.55
CA MET A 31 9.14 8.23 15.01
C MET A 31 8.90 7.32 13.82
N THR A 32 9.71 7.42 12.77
CA THR A 32 9.53 6.62 11.53
C THR A 32 9.52 5.11 11.78
N PHE A 33 10.32 4.61 12.74
CA PHE A 33 10.27 3.20 13.13
C PHE A 33 8.98 2.81 13.87
N MET A 34 8.36 3.73 14.62
CA MET A 34 7.05 3.51 15.23
C MET A 34 5.95 3.50 14.17
N THR A 35 6.03 4.40 13.18
CA THR A 35 5.17 4.39 11.99
C THR A 35 5.31 3.06 11.21
N SER A 36 6.53 2.56 11.03
CA SER A 36 6.75 1.23 10.44
C SER A 36 6.12 0.13 11.29
N ASN A 37 6.27 0.16 12.61
CA ASN A 37 5.61 -0.80 13.50
C ASN A 37 4.06 -0.75 13.41
N LEU A 38 3.48 0.43 13.21
CA LEU A 38 2.04 0.60 12.97
C LEU A 38 1.62 -0.16 11.70
N ILE A 39 2.35 -0.02 10.59
CA ILE A 39 2.12 -0.81 9.36
C ILE A 39 2.21 -2.31 9.65
N GLY A 40 3.21 -2.74 10.41
CA GLY A 40 3.39 -4.16 10.77
C GLY A 40 2.24 -4.72 11.60
N GLY A 41 1.73 -3.91 12.55
CA GLY A 41 0.54 -4.26 13.34
C GLY A 41 -0.69 -4.40 12.47
N PHE A 42 -0.90 -3.47 11.52
CA PHE A 42 -2.02 -3.55 10.57
C PHE A 42 -1.93 -4.82 9.70
N PHE A 43 -0.74 -5.12 9.17
CA PHE A 43 -0.51 -6.32 8.36
C PHE A 43 -0.76 -7.61 9.14
N THR A 44 -0.40 -7.66 10.43
CA THR A 44 -0.70 -8.82 11.29
C THR A 44 -2.21 -9.06 11.40
N ARG A 45 -3.03 -8.00 11.41
CA ARG A 45 -4.49 -8.10 11.45
C ARG A 45 -5.08 -8.50 10.08
N LEU A 46 -4.44 -8.10 8.99
CA LEU A 46 -4.79 -8.50 7.63
C LEU A 46 -4.51 -9.98 7.30
N GLU A 47 -3.80 -10.72 8.17
CA GLU A 47 -3.50 -12.14 7.95
C GLU A 47 -4.77 -13.00 7.71
N ALA A 48 -5.91 -12.64 8.28
CA ALA A 48 -7.19 -13.29 8.00
C ALA A 48 -7.60 -13.22 6.52
N SER A 49 -7.13 -12.19 5.80
CA SER A 49 -7.38 -11.93 4.39
C SER A 49 -6.21 -12.27 3.47
N ARG A 50 -5.15 -12.94 3.96
CA ARG A 50 -3.91 -13.19 3.19
C ARG A 50 -4.10 -13.82 1.81
N LYS A 51 -5.16 -14.62 1.62
CA LYS A 51 -5.49 -15.24 0.33
C LYS A 51 -6.09 -14.27 -0.71
N TYR A 52 -6.48 -13.08 -0.29
CA TYR A 52 -7.24 -12.11 -1.06
C TYR A 52 -6.54 -10.78 -1.24
N ILE A 53 -5.40 -10.56 -0.59
CA ILE A 53 -4.67 -9.30 -0.64
C ILE A 53 -3.16 -9.51 -0.70
N PHE A 54 -2.51 -8.73 -1.55
CA PHE A 54 -1.07 -8.61 -1.68
C PHE A 54 -0.72 -7.13 -1.81
N GLY A 55 0.41 -6.69 -1.28
CA GLY A 55 0.85 -5.32 -1.53
C GLY A 55 2.00 -4.88 -0.66
N ALA A 56 2.23 -3.58 -0.63
CA ALA A 56 3.23 -2.96 0.20
C ALA A 56 2.74 -1.62 0.73
N ALA A 57 3.24 -1.24 1.90
CA ALA A 57 3.08 0.09 2.47
C ALA A 57 4.43 0.63 2.92
N SER A 58 4.61 1.93 2.74
CA SER A 58 5.86 2.63 2.95
C SER A 58 5.65 3.84 3.84
N VAL A 59 6.67 4.16 4.62
CA VAL A 59 6.80 5.37 5.41
C VAL A 59 7.66 6.36 4.61
N TYR A 60 7.15 7.57 4.42
CA TYR A 60 7.89 8.66 3.79
C TYR A 60 8.06 9.80 4.79
N GLY A 61 9.19 10.49 4.75
CA GLY A 61 9.49 11.65 5.58
C GLY A 61 10.41 11.34 6.76
N THR A 62 10.30 12.14 7.81
CA THR A 62 11.19 12.07 8.98
C THR A 62 10.38 12.00 10.28
N SER A 63 11.05 11.89 11.42
CA SER A 63 10.36 11.87 12.71
C SER A 63 9.54 13.14 12.93
N ASN A 64 8.28 12.97 13.32
CA ASN A 64 7.22 13.95 13.55
C ASN A 64 6.70 14.62 12.27
N ASP A 65 7.14 14.16 11.11
CA ASP A 65 6.70 14.63 9.80
C ASP A 65 6.83 13.48 8.79
N SER A 66 6.10 12.40 9.07
CA SER A 66 6.06 11.21 8.22
C SER A 66 4.65 10.95 7.74
N ILE A 67 4.52 10.30 6.58
CA ILE A 67 3.25 9.85 6.02
C ILE A 67 3.33 8.36 5.69
N VAL A 68 2.18 7.69 5.71
CA VAL A 68 2.06 6.29 5.27
C VAL A 68 1.26 6.21 3.99
N ARG A 69 1.84 5.54 2.99
CA ARG A 69 1.18 5.25 1.73
C ARG A 69 1.46 3.82 1.26
N GLY A 70 0.47 3.15 0.69
CA GLY A 70 0.57 1.79 0.20
C GLY A 70 -0.07 1.57 -1.17
N ALA A 71 0.30 0.46 -1.80
CA ALA A 71 -0.29 -0.06 -3.03
C ALA A 71 -0.63 -1.55 -2.84
N PHE A 72 -1.89 -1.90 -3.05
CA PHE A 72 -2.42 -3.23 -2.80
C PHE A 72 -3.19 -3.76 -4.00
N LEU A 73 -2.99 -5.04 -4.29
CA LEU A 73 -3.82 -5.87 -5.14
C LEU A 73 -4.83 -6.60 -4.24
N VAL A 74 -6.12 -6.45 -4.54
CA VAL A 74 -7.22 -7.07 -3.80
C VAL A 74 -8.03 -7.94 -4.75
N ARG A 75 -8.46 -9.12 -4.28
CA ARG A 75 -9.45 -9.93 -4.99
C ARG A 75 -10.84 -9.32 -4.82
N GLY A 76 -11.53 -9.08 -5.92
CA GLY A 76 -12.79 -8.35 -5.99
C GLY A 76 -12.60 -6.93 -6.47
N GLN A 77 -13.71 -6.19 -6.57
CA GLN A 77 -13.75 -4.84 -7.13
C GLN A 77 -13.95 -3.74 -6.06
N GLU A 78 -13.97 -4.13 -4.79
CA GLU A 78 -14.09 -3.28 -3.61
C GLU A 78 -12.94 -3.59 -2.65
N ALA A 79 -12.36 -2.57 -2.01
CA ALA A 79 -11.26 -2.75 -1.06
C ALA A 79 -11.73 -3.36 0.27
N LEU A 80 -12.81 -2.80 0.84
CA LEU A 80 -13.19 -3.04 2.23
C LEU A 80 -13.32 -4.52 2.63
N PRO A 81 -13.91 -5.41 1.82
CA PRO A 81 -14.02 -6.83 2.19
C PRO A 81 -12.69 -7.55 2.43
N ALA A 82 -11.57 -7.02 1.92
CA ALA A 82 -10.24 -7.56 2.18
C ALA A 82 -9.55 -6.91 3.38
N PHE A 83 -9.92 -5.67 3.73
CA PHE A 83 -9.27 -4.89 4.80
C PHE A 83 -10.07 -4.84 6.11
N ASP A 84 -11.39 -5.07 6.08
CA ASP A 84 -12.30 -4.94 7.23
C ASP A 84 -12.08 -5.95 8.36
N VAL A 85 -11.29 -7.00 8.09
CA VAL A 85 -10.75 -7.92 9.11
C VAL A 85 -9.87 -7.20 10.12
N ALA A 86 -9.30 -6.04 9.76
CA ALA A 86 -8.52 -5.19 10.64
C ALA A 86 -9.43 -4.12 11.30
N PRO A 87 -9.59 -4.11 12.64
CA PRO A 87 -10.43 -3.13 13.35
C PRO A 87 -10.05 -1.67 13.15
N ASP A 88 -8.80 -1.37 12.76
CA ASP A 88 -8.29 -0.03 12.50
C ASP A 88 -8.33 0.35 11.00
N VAL A 89 -9.07 -0.40 10.17
CA VAL A 89 -9.25 -0.10 8.73
C VAL A 89 -9.77 1.32 8.48
N GLU A 90 -10.57 1.86 9.40
CA GLU A 90 -11.14 3.21 9.29
C GLU A 90 -10.09 4.31 9.35
N SER A 91 -8.90 4.03 9.90
CA SER A 91 -7.76 4.95 9.91
C SER A 91 -7.09 5.10 8.55
N TYR A 92 -7.52 4.31 7.55
CA TYR A 92 -6.99 4.33 6.20
C TYR A 92 -8.07 4.77 5.19
N GLU A 93 -7.61 5.41 4.12
CA GLU A 93 -8.39 5.73 2.94
C GLU A 93 -7.92 4.84 1.78
N PHE A 94 -8.88 4.33 1.00
CA PHE A 94 -8.61 3.47 -0.14
C PHE A 94 -9.10 4.14 -1.42
N THR A 95 -8.18 4.43 -2.34
CA THR A 95 -8.50 4.95 -3.67
C THR A 95 -8.25 3.88 -4.71
N LYS A 96 -9.27 3.58 -5.53
CA LYS A 96 -9.14 2.58 -6.60
C LYS A 96 -8.24 3.13 -7.70
N LEU A 97 -7.33 2.28 -8.17
CA LEU A 97 -6.36 2.61 -9.22
C LEU A 97 -6.80 1.97 -10.54
N ASP A 98 -6.57 2.68 -11.66
CA ASP A 98 -6.85 2.15 -12.99
C ASP A 98 -5.59 1.48 -13.57
N PRO A 99 -5.59 0.16 -13.80
CA PRO A 99 -4.44 -0.54 -14.40
C PRO A 99 -4.11 -0.07 -15.83
N LYS A 100 -5.02 0.65 -16.50
CA LYS A 100 -4.79 1.23 -17.83
C LYS A 100 -4.21 2.64 -17.78
N ASN A 101 -4.29 3.30 -16.63
CA ASN A 101 -3.70 4.62 -16.43
C ASN A 101 -2.17 4.47 -16.23
N PRO A 102 -1.33 5.08 -17.08
CA PRO A 102 0.12 5.02 -16.93
C PRO A 102 0.63 5.54 -15.57
N GLU A 103 -0.03 6.55 -14.99
CA GLU A 103 0.37 7.13 -13.70
C GLU A 103 0.11 6.16 -12.54
N ASP A 104 -1.06 5.53 -12.53
CA ASP A 104 -1.43 4.53 -11.51
C ASP A 104 -0.57 3.27 -11.62
N LYS A 105 -0.30 2.82 -12.85
CA LYS A 105 0.62 1.72 -13.13
C LYS A 105 2.01 2.02 -12.58
N LYS A 106 2.56 3.19 -12.90
CA LYS A 106 3.86 3.61 -12.39
C LYS A 106 3.87 3.70 -10.86
N PHE A 107 2.82 4.25 -10.26
CA PHE A 107 2.68 4.31 -8.81
C PHE A 107 2.79 2.91 -8.15
N VAL A 108 2.11 1.91 -8.72
CA VAL A 108 2.17 0.53 -8.21
C VAL A 108 3.55 -0.08 -8.39
N GLU A 109 4.19 0.12 -9.55
CA GLU A 109 5.55 -0.35 -9.83
C GLU A 109 6.54 0.26 -8.83
N ASP A 110 6.54 1.58 -8.66
CA ASP A 110 7.42 2.31 -7.75
C ASP A 110 7.21 1.86 -6.28
N MET A 111 5.95 1.61 -5.88
CA MET A 111 5.59 1.13 -4.54
C MET A 111 5.99 -0.33 -4.27
N TRP A 112 6.08 -1.18 -5.29
CA TRP A 112 6.41 -2.60 -5.12
C TRP A 112 7.89 -2.92 -5.38
N ALA A 113 8.54 -2.18 -6.28
CA ALA A 113 9.96 -2.35 -6.58
C ALA A 113 10.87 -1.71 -5.52
N TRP A 114 10.45 -0.58 -4.92
CA TRP A 114 11.27 0.26 -4.04
C TRP A 114 12.58 0.80 -4.66
N ASP A 115 12.79 0.57 -5.96
CA ASP A 115 13.98 1.05 -6.70
C ASP A 115 13.90 2.57 -7.00
N ALA A 116 12.69 3.09 -7.16
CA ALA A 116 12.40 4.51 -7.42
C ALA A 116 11.31 4.99 -6.45
N PRO A 117 11.64 5.23 -5.16
CA PRO A 117 10.64 5.63 -4.19
C PRO A 117 9.92 6.89 -4.64
N ILE A 118 8.59 6.82 -4.68
CA ILE A 118 7.76 7.99 -4.85
C ILE A 118 8.12 9.04 -3.78
N GLN A 119 7.92 10.32 -4.10
CA GLN A 119 8.09 11.42 -3.15
C GLN A 119 6.75 12.08 -2.87
N PRO A 120 5.85 11.39 -2.15
CA PRO A 120 4.58 11.98 -1.79
C PRO A 120 4.85 13.21 -0.93
N GLU A 121 4.30 14.36 -1.34
CA GLU A 121 4.50 15.65 -0.67
C GLU A 121 5.99 16.07 -0.55
N GLY A 122 6.84 15.60 -1.48
CA GLY A 122 8.27 15.88 -1.46
C GLY A 122 9.03 15.16 -0.34
N LYS A 123 8.40 14.18 0.32
CA LYS A 123 9.00 13.42 1.42
C LYS A 123 9.76 12.21 0.89
N GLU A 124 11.00 12.05 1.36
CA GLU A 124 11.85 10.91 0.98
C GLU A 124 11.40 9.60 1.65
N TRP A 125 11.70 8.45 1.05
CA TRP A 125 11.37 7.15 1.64
C TRP A 125 12.23 6.85 2.87
N ALA A 126 11.60 6.37 3.93
CA ALA A 126 12.26 6.08 5.21
C ALA A 126 12.25 4.59 5.57
N ASP A 127 11.13 3.89 5.36
CA ASP A 127 10.99 2.45 5.62
C ASP A 127 9.79 1.88 4.85
N GLY A 128 9.65 0.56 4.79
CA GLY A 128 8.52 -0.09 4.14
C GLY A 128 8.30 -1.54 4.59
N LYS A 129 7.09 -2.04 4.33
CA LYS A 129 6.71 -3.43 4.57
C LYS A 129 5.93 -3.98 3.39
N VAL A 130 6.17 -5.25 3.10
CA VAL A 130 5.42 -6.02 2.10
C VAL A 130 4.48 -6.99 2.82
N PHE A 131 3.22 -7.02 2.38
CA PHE A 131 2.23 -8.01 2.76
C PHE A 131 2.11 -9.07 1.65
N LYS A 132 2.48 -10.31 1.95
CA LYS A 132 2.51 -11.46 1.04
C LYS A 132 2.21 -12.73 1.82
#